data_AF-A0A176RU59-F1
#
_entry.id   AF-A0A176RU59-F1
#
_cell.length_a   1.000
_cell.length_b   1.000
_cell.length_c   1.000
_cell.angle_alpha   90.00
_cell.angle_beta   90.00
_cell.angle_gamma   90.00
#
_symmetry.space_group_name_H-M   'P 1'
#
loop_
_entity.id
_entity.type
_entity.pdbx_description
1 polymer ?
#
loop_
_entity_poly.entity_id
_entity_poly.type
_entity_poly.pdbx_seq_one_letter_code
_entity_poly.pdbx_strand_id
1 'polypeptide(L)'
;MPLLIPLLTGGMERALQLAEAMTARGFANQPSYDALSQTAVLLGLVLLLSGWLLRLVWSFPTLGMILLLTGIIVIGLTIRIVGRRIPYTCYRSQAWQRRDSLVTLSAIVVLVLFLFDLPDRSSIFYYPYPAITMPSLHPIIALLTVGLVMPAWVTKKA
;
A
#
# COMPACT_ATOMS: atom_id res chain seq x y z
N MET A 1 -44.05 12.60 27.65
CA MET A 1 -43.04 13.01 26.64
C MET A 1 -42.34 14.35 27.00
N PRO A 2 -41.62 14.52 28.14
CA PRO A 2 -40.83 15.75 28.37
C PRO A 2 -39.29 15.55 28.45
N LEU A 3 -38.79 14.31 28.37
CA LEU A 3 -37.37 14.00 28.55
C LEU A 3 -36.49 14.24 27.31
N LEU A 4 -37.11 14.40 26.14
CA LEU A 4 -36.42 14.42 24.86
C LEU A 4 -35.70 15.75 24.61
N ILE A 5 -36.35 16.86 24.98
CA ILE A 5 -35.79 18.22 24.89
C ILE A 5 -34.52 18.38 25.75
N PRO A 6 -34.52 18.09 27.06
CA PRO A 6 -33.32 18.26 27.90
C PRO A 6 -32.16 17.35 27.50
N LEU A 7 -32.45 16.15 26.97
CA LEU A 7 -31.41 15.25 26.46
C LEU A 7 -30.73 15.82 25.20
N LEU A 8 -31.50 16.36 24.26
CA LEU A 8 -30.97 17.00 23.06
C LEU A 8 -30.14 18.23 23.40
N THR A 9 -30.64 19.09 24.30
CA THR A 9 -29.93 20.29 24.74
C THR A 9 -28.61 19.92 25.42
N GLY A 10 -28.61 19.00 26.38
CA GLY A 10 -27.38 18.56 27.06
C GLY A 10 -26.41 17.83 26.14
N GLY A 11 -26.91 17.09 25.14
CA GLY A 11 -26.09 16.44 24.12
C GLY A 11 -25.39 17.46 23.20
N MET A 12 -26.12 18.47 22.73
CA MET A 12 -25.56 19.55 21.91
C MET A 12 -24.51 20.35 22.67
N GLU A 13 -24.77 20.69 23.93
CA GLU A 13 -23.87 21.52 24.73
C GLU A 13 -22.53 20.81 24.98
N ARG A 14 -22.56 19.50 25.27
CA ARG A 14 -21.34 18.67 25.33
C ARG A 14 -20.62 18.56 24.00
N ALA A 15 -21.35 18.38 22.90
CA ALA A 15 -20.73 18.31 21.57
C ALA A 15 -20.04 19.62 21.19
N LEU A 16 -20.64 20.76 21.54
CA LEU A 16 -20.10 22.10 21.28
C LEU A 16 -18.86 22.37 22.14
N GLN A 17 -18.89 22.04 23.43
CA GLN A 17 -17.71 22.11 24.31
C GLN A 17 -16.55 21.24 23.80
N LEU A 18 -16.86 20.03 23.31
CA LEU A 18 -15.85 19.15 22.73
C LEU A 18 -15.27 19.76 21.45
N ALA A 19 -16.11 20.33 20.57
CA ALA A 19 -15.68 20.97 19.34
C ALA A 19 -14.78 22.19 19.61
N GLU A 20 -15.11 23.01 20.61
CA GLU A 20 -14.26 24.13 21.04
C GLU A 20 -12.90 23.66 21.58
N ALA A 21 -12.90 22.63 22.44
CA ALA A 21 -11.66 22.04 22.94
C ALA A 21 -10.80 21.45 21.80
N MET A 22 -11.43 20.83 20.80
CA MET A 22 -10.74 20.34 19.60
C MET A 22 -10.17 21.46 18.74
N THR A 23 -10.92 22.55 18.57
CA THR A 23 -10.50 23.74 17.83
C THR A 23 -9.29 24.40 18.49
N ALA A 24 -9.31 24.57 19.82
CA ALA A 24 -8.20 25.13 20.59
C ALA A 24 -6.93 24.27 20.52
N ARG A 25 -7.07 22.94 20.38
CA ARG A 25 -5.95 21.99 20.18
C ARG A 25 -5.45 21.94 18.74
N GLY A 26 -6.06 22.68 17.82
CA GLY A 26 -5.67 22.74 16.40
C GLY A 26 -6.28 21.65 15.52
N PHE A 27 -7.20 20.82 16.03
CA PHE A 27 -7.86 19.77 15.23
C PHE A 27 -8.87 20.33 14.21
N ALA A 28 -9.33 21.58 14.40
CA ALA A 28 -10.20 22.25 13.44
C ALA A 28 -9.46 22.69 12.17
N ASN A 29 -8.12 22.79 12.22
CA ASN A 29 -7.31 23.12 11.06
C ASN A 29 -7.06 21.85 10.25
N GLN A 30 -8.11 21.35 9.58
CA GLN A 30 -7.91 20.33 8.56
C GLN A 30 -7.02 20.95 7.47
N PRO A 31 -5.90 20.30 7.11
CA PRO A 31 -5.09 20.80 6.00
C PRO A 31 -5.99 20.86 4.77
N SER A 32 -6.11 22.05 4.17
CA SER A 32 -6.87 22.22 2.94
C SER A 32 -6.30 21.24 1.92
N TYR A 33 -7.12 20.27 1.49
CA TYR A 33 -6.69 19.26 0.53
C TYR A 33 -6.28 20.00 -0.74
N ASP A 34 -5.00 19.91 -1.09
CA ASP A 34 -4.49 20.55 -2.29
C ASP A 34 -5.18 19.91 -3.49
N ALA A 35 -6.01 20.67 -4.22
CA ALA A 35 -6.76 20.18 -5.36
C ALA A 35 -5.82 19.52 -6.40
N LEU A 36 -4.57 19.99 -6.49
CA LEU A 36 -3.53 19.39 -7.33
C LEU A 36 -3.17 17.97 -6.87
N SER A 37 -3.11 17.72 -5.57
CA SER A 37 -2.83 16.38 -5.05
C SER A 37 -3.99 15.41 -5.28
N GLN A 38 -5.23 15.86 -5.10
CA GLN A 38 -6.41 15.03 -5.36
C GLN A 38 -6.53 14.67 -6.84
N THR A 39 -6.35 15.66 -7.72
CA THR A 39 -6.35 15.46 -9.18
C THR A 39 -5.18 14.58 -9.63
N ALA A 40 -3.98 14.72 -9.05
CA ALA A 40 -2.85 13.85 -9.36
C ALA A 40 -3.10 12.38 -8.97
N VAL A 41 -3.72 12.12 -7.82
CA VAL A 41 -4.12 10.75 -7.43
C VAL A 41 -5.17 10.19 -8.38
N LEU A 42 -6.20 10.98 -8.73
CA LEU A 42 -7.22 10.56 -9.69
C LEU A 42 -6.61 10.24 -11.07
N LEU A 43 -5.72 11.10 -11.57
CA LEU A 43 -5.00 10.86 -12.82
C LEU A 43 -4.14 9.59 -12.75
N GLY A 44 -3.42 9.38 -11.65
CA GLY A 44 -2.65 8.16 -11.43
C GLY A 44 -3.53 6.90 -11.45
N LEU A 45 -4.71 6.95 -10.81
CA LEU A 45 -5.66 5.85 -10.81
C LEU A 45 -6.23 5.56 -12.20
N VAL A 46 -6.58 6.60 -12.96
CA VAL A 46 -7.04 6.48 -14.35
C VAL A 46 -5.95 5.88 -15.24
N LEU A 47 -4.69 6.29 -15.08
CA LEU A 47 -3.55 5.68 -15.79
C LEU A 47 -3.36 4.21 -15.43
N LEU A 48 -3.52 3.83 -14.16
CA LEU A 48 -3.45 2.43 -13.74
C LEU A 48 -4.57 1.59 -14.37
N LEU A 49 -5.81 2.07 -14.29
CA LEU A 49 -6.98 1.37 -14.82
C LEU A 49 -6.90 1.24 -16.34
N SER A 50 -6.53 2.32 -17.03
CA SER A 50 -6.36 2.30 -18.49
C SER A 50 -5.20 1.40 -18.92
N GLY A 51 -4.05 1.42 -18.22
CA GLY A 51 -2.93 0.54 -18.50
C GLY A 51 -3.26 -0.94 -18.29
N TRP A 52 -4.03 -1.24 -17.24
CA TRP A 52 -4.54 -2.60 -16.99
C TRP A 52 -5.50 -3.07 -18.08
N LEU A 53 -6.48 -2.22 -18.45
CA LEU A 53 -7.44 -2.51 -19.53
C LEU A 53 -6.75 -2.67 -20.89
N LEU A 54 -5.77 -1.84 -21.23
CA LEU A 54 -5.01 -1.96 -22.48
C LEU A 54 -4.29 -3.31 -22.57
N ARG A 55 -3.71 -3.76 -21.45
CA ARG A 55 -2.98 -5.01 -21.38
C ARG A 55 -3.92 -6.22 -21.48
N LEU A 56 -5.08 -6.19 -20.82
CA LEU A 56 -6.02 -7.32 -20.79
C LEU A 56 -6.90 -7.41 -22.04
N VAL A 57 -7.41 -6.29 -22.53
CA VAL A 57 -8.43 -6.26 -23.59
C VAL A 57 -7.81 -6.12 -24.97
N TRP A 58 -6.84 -5.21 -25.12
CA TRP A 58 -6.25 -4.87 -26.42
C TRP A 58 -4.90 -5.55 -26.72
N SER A 59 -4.38 -6.38 -25.80
CA SER A 59 -3.13 -7.14 -25.99
C SER A 59 -1.93 -6.29 -26.42
N PHE A 60 -1.83 -5.03 -25.96
CA PHE A 60 -0.64 -4.19 -26.12
C PHE A 60 0.20 -4.21 -24.82
N PRO A 61 1.06 -5.22 -24.61
CA PRO A 61 1.74 -5.43 -23.33
C PRO A 61 2.71 -4.31 -22.97
N THR A 62 3.41 -3.74 -23.96
CA THR A 62 4.42 -2.69 -23.75
C THR A 62 3.79 -1.37 -23.35
N LEU A 63 2.79 -0.90 -24.11
CA LEU A 63 2.06 0.34 -23.79
C LEU A 63 1.30 0.24 -22.47
N GLY A 64 0.63 -0.89 -22.21
CA GLY A 64 -0.03 -1.13 -20.93
C GLY A 64 0.95 -1.08 -19.75
N MET A 65 2.14 -1.65 -19.90
CA MET A 65 3.17 -1.63 -18.85
C MET A 65 3.74 -0.22 -18.61
N ILE A 66 3.95 0.57 -19.67
CA ILE A 66 4.38 1.97 -19.55
C ILE A 66 3.30 2.80 -18.81
N LEU A 67 2.02 2.65 -19.16
CA LEU A 67 0.92 3.32 -18.46
C LEU A 67 0.81 2.91 -16.99
N LEU A 68 0.96 1.61 -16.70
CA LEU A 68 0.95 1.11 -15.33
C LEU A 68 2.10 1.71 -14.51
N LEU A 69 3.33 1.67 -15.03
CA LEU A 69 4.50 2.22 -14.33
C LEU A 69 4.37 3.73 -14.10
N THR A 70 3.91 4.47 -15.11
CA THR A 70 3.67 5.92 -14.96
C THR A 70 2.58 6.20 -13.92
N GLY A 71 1.48 5.45 -13.91
CA GLY A 71 0.44 5.56 -12.87
C GLY A 71 0.98 5.31 -11.45
N ILE A 72 1.78 4.25 -11.26
CA ILE A 72 2.42 3.95 -9.96
C ILE A 72 3.32 5.11 -9.52
N ILE A 73 4.16 5.63 -10.43
CA ILE A 73 5.09 6.73 -10.14
C ILE A 73 4.33 7.99 -9.72
N VAL A 74 3.27 8.37 -10.45
CA VAL A 74 2.46 9.55 -10.15
C VAL A 74 1.82 9.43 -8.76
N ILE A 75 1.23 8.28 -8.43
CA ILE A 75 0.62 8.05 -7.11
C ILE A 75 1.70 8.09 -6.01
N GLY A 76 2.82 7.39 -6.21
CA GLY A 76 3.90 7.33 -5.23
C GLY A 76 4.52 8.72 -4.95
N LEU A 77 4.76 9.51 -5.99
CA LEU A 77 5.23 10.90 -5.85
C LEU A 77 4.20 11.76 -5.12
N THR A 78 2.91 11.63 -5.46
CA THR A 78 1.85 12.40 -4.81
C THR A 78 1.78 12.08 -3.31
N ILE A 79 1.81 10.80 -2.94
CA ILE A 79 1.85 10.36 -1.53
C ILE A 79 3.10 10.91 -0.84
N ARG A 80 4.27 10.88 -1.48
CA ARG A 80 5.51 11.40 -0.89
C ARG A 80 5.45 12.91 -0.67
N ILE A 81 4.87 13.67 -1.61
CA ILE A 81 4.72 15.13 -1.50
C ILE A 81 3.71 15.47 -0.40
N VAL A 82 2.53 14.82 -0.40
CA VAL A 82 1.47 15.05 0.59
C VAL A 82 1.93 14.63 1.99
N GLY A 83 2.57 13.47 2.11
CA GLY A 83 3.09 12.97 3.38
C GLY A 83 4.14 13.89 4.00
N ARG A 84 4.97 14.57 3.19
CA ARG A 84 5.93 15.56 3.72
C ARG A 84 5.29 16.85 4.26
N ARG A 85 4.05 17.15 3.87
CA ARG A 85 3.34 18.38 4.28
C ARG A 85 2.61 18.24 5.61
N ILE A 86 2.40 17.01 6.09
CA ILE A 86 1.73 16.75 7.35
C ILE A 86 2.79 16.74 8.47
N PRO A 87 2.74 17.68 9.43
CA PRO A 87 3.63 17.65 10.58
C PRO A 87 3.26 16.44 11.46
N TYR A 88 4.06 15.38 11.38
CA TYR A 88 3.90 14.22 12.25
C TYR A 88 4.63 14.45 13.58
N THR A 89 3.89 14.45 14.69
CA THR A 89 4.47 14.34 16.03
C THR A 89 4.70 12.85 16.35
N CYS A 90 5.87 12.34 16.02
CA CYS A 90 6.26 10.98 16.41
C CYS A 90 6.68 10.95 17.89
N TYR A 91 5.90 10.27 18.73
CA TYR A 91 6.20 10.07 20.15
C TYR A 91 7.50 9.26 20.38
N ARG A 92 7.90 8.43 19.41
CA ARG A 92 9.20 7.74 19.40
C ARG A 92 9.60 7.49 17.96
N SER A 93 10.63 8.18 17.48
CA SER A 93 11.16 7.96 16.13
C SER A 93 11.93 6.65 16.10
N GLN A 94 11.45 5.67 15.33
CA GLN A 94 12.19 4.45 15.04
C GLN A 94 13.03 4.68 13.79
N ALA A 95 14.34 4.84 13.96
CA ALA A 95 15.26 4.98 12.85
C ALA A 95 15.34 3.67 12.05
N TRP A 96 15.28 3.78 10.73
CA TRP A 96 15.44 2.66 9.81
C TRP A 96 16.79 1.97 10.04
N GLN A 97 16.77 0.71 10.47
CA GLN A 97 17.99 -0.04 10.75
C GLN A 97 18.49 -0.76 9.49
N ARG A 98 19.78 -1.11 9.46
CA ARG A 98 20.35 -1.94 8.37
C ARG A 98 19.66 -3.31 8.25
N ARG A 99 19.09 -3.82 9.35
CA ARG A 99 18.29 -5.04 9.35
C ARG A 99 16.99 -4.86 8.57
N ASP A 100 16.34 -3.72 8.72
CA ASP A 100 15.10 -3.38 8.02
C ASP A 100 15.34 -3.27 6.52
N SER A 101 16.49 -2.71 6.10
CA SER A 101 16.88 -2.69 4.67
C SER A 101 17.10 -4.09 4.10
N LEU A 102 17.59 -5.03 4.90
CA LEU A 102 17.88 -6.39 4.44
C LEU A 102 16.59 -7.20 4.24
N VAL A 103 15.63 -7.02 5.16
CA VAL A 103 14.27 -7.59 5.06
C VAL A 103 13.49 -6.99 3.88
N THR A 104 13.58 -5.67 3.69
CA THR A 104 12.92 -5.05 2.52
C THR A 104 13.57 -5.46 1.21
N LEU A 105 14.90 -5.57 1.15
CA LEU A 105 15.59 -6.05 -0.05
C LEU A 105 15.16 -7.48 -0.39
N SER A 106 15.09 -8.39 0.59
CA SER A 106 14.65 -9.76 0.33
C SER A 106 13.19 -9.81 -0.15
N ALA A 107 12.31 -9.00 0.45
CA ALA A 107 10.92 -8.88 0.01
C ALA A 107 10.79 -8.31 -1.41
N ILE A 108 11.57 -7.29 -1.76
CA ILE A 108 11.59 -6.69 -3.11
C ILE A 108 12.07 -7.72 -4.13
N VAL A 109 13.12 -8.48 -3.84
CA VAL A 109 13.62 -9.54 -4.72
C VAL A 109 12.52 -10.56 -4.99
N VAL A 110 11.84 -11.06 -3.95
CA VAL A 110 10.72 -11.99 -4.11
C VAL A 110 9.59 -11.37 -4.94
N LEU A 111 9.21 -10.12 -4.67
CA LEU A 111 8.16 -9.42 -5.39
C LEU A 111 8.46 -9.28 -6.89
N VAL A 112 9.67 -8.86 -7.25
CA VAL A 112 10.09 -8.70 -8.65
C VAL A 112 10.02 -10.04 -9.39
N LEU A 113 10.42 -11.14 -8.74
CA LEU A 113 10.37 -12.47 -9.33
C LEU A 113 8.94 -12.96 -9.58
N PHE A 114 7.99 -12.64 -8.71
CA PHE A 114 6.58 -12.98 -8.93
C PHE A 114 5.92 -12.09 -10.01
N LEU A 115 6.35 -10.82 -10.11
CA LEU A 115 5.81 -9.88 -11.09
C LEU A 115 6.33 -10.10 -12.51
N PHE A 116 7.62 -10.40 -12.66
CA PHE A 116 8.23 -10.67 -13.96
C PHE A 116 8.05 -12.13 -14.33
N ASP A 117 7.74 -12.37 -15.60
CA ASP A 117 7.56 -13.72 -16.13
C ASP A 117 8.93 -14.41 -16.18
N LEU A 118 9.25 -15.22 -15.17
CA LEU A 118 10.43 -16.09 -15.25
C LEU A 118 10.22 -17.09 -16.40
N PRO A 119 11.29 -17.49 -17.10
CA PRO A 119 11.21 -18.37 -18.27
C PRO A 119 10.66 -19.79 -18.01
N ASP A 120 10.14 -20.09 -16.81
CA ASP A 120 9.52 -21.38 -16.50
C ASP A 120 8.45 -21.27 -15.38
N ARG A 121 7.29 -20.67 -15.71
CA ARG A 121 6.15 -20.53 -14.79
C ARG A 121 5.42 -21.84 -14.48
N SER A 122 5.78 -22.94 -15.14
CA SER A 122 5.12 -24.24 -15.01
C SER A 122 5.13 -24.77 -13.56
N SER A 123 6.15 -24.41 -12.78
CA SER A 123 6.32 -24.80 -11.38
C SER A 123 5.42 -24.04 -10.38
N ILE A 124 4.89 -22.87 -10.76
CA ILE A 124 4.03 -22.06 -9.88
C ILE A 124 2.58 -22.56 -9.91
N PHE A 125 2.13 -23.10 -11.05
CA PHE A 125 0.78 -23.64 -11.22
C PHE A 125 0.82 -25.17 -11.22
N TYR A 126 0.59 -25.78 -10.05
CA TYR A 126 0.47 -27.22 -9.93
C TYR A 126 -0.98 -27.66 -10.18
N TYR A 127 -1.20 -28.43 -11.25
CA TYR A 127 -2.48 -29.06 -11.55
C TYR A 127 -2.39 -30.58 -11.32
N PRO A 128 -2.83 -31.10 -10.17
CA PRO A 128 -2.67 -32.51 -9.78
C PRO A 128 -3.59 -33.52 -10.51
N TYR A 129 -4.49 -33.05 -11.36
CA TYR A 129 -5.52 -33.90 -11.96
C TYR A 129 -5.11 -34.31 -13.39
N PRO A 130 -5.26 -35.58 -13.82
CA PRO A 130 -5.93 -36.70 -13.15
C PRO A 130 -5.02 -37.71 -12.42
N ALA A 131 -3.70 -37.52 -12.43
CA ALA A 131 -2.74 -38.38 -11.73
C ALA A 131 -1.84 -37.55 -10.81
N ILE A 132 -1.71 -37.99 -9.55
CA ILE A 132 -0.87 -37.35 -8.54
C ILE A 132 0.60 -37.49 -8.98
N THR A 133 1.16 -36.42 -9.52
CA THR A 133 2.57 -36.32 -9.88
C THR A 133 3.28 -35.38 -8.91
N MET A 134 4.56 -35.59 -8.61
CA MET A 134 5.26 -34.67 -7.72
C MET A 134 5.46 -33.33 -8.45
N PRO A 135 5.12 -32.17 -7.85
CA PRO A 135 5.35 -30.88 -8.49
C PRO A 135 6.84 -30.71 -8.80
N SER A 136 7.16 -30.36 -10.04
CA SER A 136 8.51 -29.92 -10.39
C SER A 136 8.78 -28.60 -9.66
N LEU A 137 9.55 -28.63 -8.58
CA LEU A 137 10.00 -27.42 -7.89
C LEU A 137 11.27 -26.92 -8.58
N HIS A 138 11.21 -25.77 -9.25
CA HIS A 138 12.43 -25.15 -9.74
C HIS A 138 13.33 -24.73 -8.57
N PRO A 139 14.61 -25.15 -8.55
CA PRO A 139 15.53 -24.83 -7.45
C PRO A 139 15.64 -23.32 -7.20
N ILE A 140 15.56 -22.52 -8.26
CA ILE A 140 15.64 -21.06 -8.22
C ILE A 140 14.42 -20.48 -7.46
N ILE A 141 13.20 -20.96 -7.76
CA ILE A 141 11.98 -20.49 -7.11
C ILE A 141 11.98 -20.90 -5.64
N ALA A 142 12.38 -22.15 -5.33
CA ALA A 142 12.49 -22.64 -3.97
C ALA A 142 13.57 -21.88 -3.15
N LEU A 143 14.73 -21.59 -3.73
CA LEU A 143 15.79 -20.83 -3.07
C LEU A 143 15.35 -19.39 -2.77
N LEU A 144 14.58 -18.78 -3.67
CA LEU A 144 14.17 -17.39 -3.54
C LEU A 144 12.99 -17.22 -2.59
N THR A 145 12.08 -18.19 -2.49
CA THR A 145 11.01 -18.19 -1.46
C THR A 145 11.56 -18.33 -0.04
N VAL A 146 12.74 -18.93 0.15
CA VAL A 146 13.47 -18.89 1.44
C VAL A 146 13.81 -17.45 1.85
N GLY A 147 13.93 -16.50 0.91
CA GLY A 147 14.07 -15.07 1.20
C GLY A 147 12.92 -14.47 2.01
N LEU A 148 11.74 -15.11 1.99
CA LEU A 148 10.58 -14.73 2.81
C LEU A 148 10.77 -15.11 4.30
N VAL A 149 11.75 -15.96 4.62
CA VAL A 149 12.09 -16.37 6.00
C VAL A 149 12.97 -15.33 6.71
N MET A 150 13.52 -14.34 5.99
CA MET A 150 14.34 -13.25 6.56
C MET A 150 13.75 -12.54 7.78
N PRO A 151 12.46 -12.14 7.80
CA PRO A 151 11.85 -11.49 8.96
C PRO A 151 11.94 -12.34 10.24
N ALA A 152 11.75 -13.66 10.12
CA ALA A 152 11.78 -14.59 11.24
C ALA A 152 13.18 -14.73 11.87
N TRP A 153 14.24 -14.47 11.09
CA TRP A 153 15.61 -14.46 11.60
C TRP A 153 15.99 -13.16 12.29
N VAL A 154 15.43 -12.04 11.81
CA VAL A 154 15.72 -10.71 12.36
C VAL A 154 15.08 -10.50 13.73
N THR A 155 13.92 -11.11 13.99
CA THR A 155 13.19 -11.00 15.27
C THR A 155 13.80 -11.83 16.41
N LYS A 156 14.74 -12.75 16.12
CA LYS A 156 15.30 -13.69 17.11
C LYS A 156 16.30 -13.09 18.12
N LYS A 157 16.38 -11.75 18.23
CA LYS A 157 17.05 -11.06 19.35
C LYS A 157 16.01 -10.22 20.10
N ALA A 158 15.26 -10.88 20.96
CA ALA A 158 14.59 -10.30 22.12
C ALA A 158 15.07 -11.07 23.35
#